data_AF-A0A9Q9XXN8-F1
#
_entry.id   AF-A0A9Q9XXN8-F1
#
_cell.length_a   1.000
_cell.length_b   1.000
_cell.length_c   1.000
_cell.angle_alpha   90.00
_cell.angle_beta   90.00
_cell.angle_gamma   90.00
#
_symmetry.space_group_name_H-M   'P 1'
#
loop_
_entity.id
_entity.type
_entity.pdbx_description
1 polymer ?
#
loop_
_entity_poly.entity_id
_entity_poly.type
_entity_poly.pdbx_seq_one_letter_code
_entity_poly.pdbx_strand_id
1 'polypeptide(L)'
;MYLISKELQSNVLKNLYRLLGHRPVRREIVNDSVPLPADWSSFMALEENKADLAQLLSKHLIEYSPEYEPVVVVSGGFAEVTTVKSSDPELEISSLSADHEEADTRLILHCIQAPMDTIVVSVNDTDVLLLLLVHHDRIGCTHLYMKAGTSKDPKYFPVHDIRKLLSDDQVDTLLAFHAITGCDSVSQFKQHHTNLTGLGKGPLTEDIVNSTEKFICKMYGVPEVDTCNKARVKLFCKGRPQVPPTSDAVKFHIMRSHYQATIWNQAHLPHPDLPPVDEMGWMHKEGQLVPQLMSLPPMPKACREFTSCGCTKGCLSQCCSCRKSRMECIDACNCRKPDNTYQNKIQGK
;
A
#
# COMPACT_ATOMS: atom_id res chain seq x y z
N MET A 1 -16.85 23.03 -0.89
CA MET A 1 -16.72 21.80 -1.70
C MET A 1 -16.73 20.58 -0.80
N TYR A 2 -17.84 19.84 -0.77
CA TYR A 2 -17.95 18.60 -0.01
C TYR A 2 -17.68 17.42 -0.94
N LEU A 3 -16.54 16.75 -0.77
CA LEU A 3 -16.24 15.50 -1.48
C LEU A 3 -16.59 14.34 -0.56
N ILE A 4 -17.64 13.62 -0.92
CA ILE A 4 -17.98 12.36 -0.27
C ILE A 4 -17.06 11.29 -0.87
N SER A 5 -15.89 11.10 -0.26
CA SER A 5 -15.10 9.88 -0.41
C SER A 5 -15.10 9.13 0.92
N LYS A 6 -16.09 8.26 1.07
CA LYS A 6 -16.00 7.14 2.01
C LYS A 6 -16.64 5.92 1.36
N GLU A 7 -15.83 4.88 1.22
CA GLU A 7 -16.25 3.47 1.09
C GLU A 7 -16.91 3.03 -0.21
N LEU A 8 -16.43 3.48 -1.38
CA LEU A 8 -16.99 3.00 -2.66
C LEU A 8 -16.01 2.35 -3.64
N GLN A 9 -14.71 2.24 -3.33
CA GLN A 9 -13.76 1.63 -4.26
C GLN A 9 -13.20 0.29 -3.76
N SER A 10 -13.17 -0.64 -4.71
CA SER A 10 -12.81 -2.04 -4.59
C SER A 10 -11.32 -2.19 -4.29
N ASN A 11 -10.97 -2.72 -3.10
CA ASN A 11 -9.66 -3.33 -2.89
C ASN A 11 -9.74 -4.79 -3.35
N VAL A 12 -9.03 -5.11 -4.43
CA VAL A 12 -8.85 -6.47 -5.01
C VAL A 12 -8.39 -7.49 -3.94
N LEU A 13 -7.77 -7.05 -2.86
CA LEU A 13 -7.34 -7.88 -1.73
C LEU A 13 -8.45 -8.25 -0.72
N LYS A 14 -9.59 -7.55 -0.67
CA LYS A 14 -10.72 -7.88 0.23
C LYS A 14 -11.54 -9.07 -0.27
N ASN A 15 -11.39 -9.47 -1.53
CA ASN A 15 -12.13 -10.59 -2.13
C ASN A 15 -11.66 -11.97 -1.64
N LEU A 16 -10.44 -12.09 -1.10
CA LEU A 16 -9.92 -13.36 -0.59
C LEU A 16 -10.49 -13.77 0.78
N TYR A 17 -11.12 -12.87 1.54
CA TYR A 17 -11.70 -13.17 2.86
C TYR A 17 -13.22 -13.48 2.85
N ARG A 18 -13.92 -13.33 1.73
CA ARG A 18 -15.40 -13.41 1.65
C ARG A 18 -15.97 -14.75 1.18
N LEU A 19 -15.30 -15.86 1.51
CA LEU A 19 -15.82 -17.22 1.26
C LEU A 19 -16.69 -17.79 2.39
N LEU A 20 -17.07 -16.98 3.39
CA LEU A 20 -17.95 -17.40 4.48
C LEU A 20 -19.34 -16.74 4.40
N GLY A 21 -20.20 -17.32 3.57
CA GLY A 21 -21.53 -17.72 4.04
C GLY A 21 -22.76 -16.88 3.69
N HIS A 22 -22.66 -15.63 3.21
CA HIS A 22 -23.85 -14.86 2.79
C HIS A 22 -23.67 -14.34 1.35
N ARG A 23 -24.58 -14.75 0.46
CA ARG A 23 -24.60 -14.25 -0.93
C ARG A 23 -25.00 -12.78 -0.89
N PRO A 24 -24.20 -11.87 -1.47
CA PRO A 24 -24.56 -10.47 -1.52
C PRO A 24 -25.90 -10.27 -2.27
N VAL A 25 -26.77 -9.42 -1.73
CA VAL A 25 -28.08 -9.13 -2.35
C VAL A 25 -27.97 -7.84 -3.17
N ARG A 26 -28.26 -7.96 -4.48
CA ARG A 26 -28.39 -6.80 -5.37
C ARG A 26 -29.63 -6.01 -4.98
N ARG A 27 -29.48 -4.69 -4.84
CA ARG A 27 -30.59 -3.77 -4.57
C ARG A 27 -30.42 -2.52 -5.42
N GLU A 28 -31.24 -2.42 -6.45
CA GLU A 28 -31.23 -1.28 -7.38
C GLU A 28 -31.68 -0.01 -6.67
N ILE A 29 -30.84 1.03 -6.71
CA ILE A 29 -31.16 2.33 -6.11
C ILE A 29 -31.57 3.31 -7.21
N VAL A 30 -32.88 3.43 -7.40
CA VAL A 30 -33.44 4.31 -8.43
C VAL A 30 -33.64 5.74 -7.91
N ASN A 31 -33.93 5.90 -6.61
CA ASN A 31 -34.18 7.18 -5.94
C ASN A 31 -34.04 7.08 -4.40
N ASP A 32 -34.31 8.19 -3.71
CA ASP A 32 -34.25 8.33 -2.24
C ASP A 32 -35.37 7.60 -1.47
N SER A 33 -36.41 7.13 -2.16
CA SER A 33 -37.48 6.34 -1.54
C SER A 33 -37.07 4.89 -1.23
N VAL A 34 -35.93 4.43 -1.78
CA VAL A 34 -35.42 3.08 -1.54
C VAL A 34 -34.94 2.96 -0.08
N PRO A 35 -35.54 2.06 0.74
CA PRO A 35 -35.13 1.93 2.14
C PRO A 35 -33.68 1.46 2.28
N LEU A 36 -33.00 1.95 3.32
CA LEU A 36 -31.65 1.49 3.64
C LEU A 36 -31.62 -0.04 3.85
N PRO A 37 -30.55 -0.73 3.43
CA PRO A 37 -30.40 -2.16 3.65
C PRO A 37 -30.25 -2.46 5.14
N ALA A 38 -30.91 -3.52 5.61
CA ALA A 38 -30.77 -3.98 7.00
C ALA A 38 -29.36 -4.55 7.27
N ASP A 39 -28.76 -5.19 6.26
CA ASP A 39 -27.37 -5.65 6.29
C ASP A 39 -26.52 -4.77 5.37
N TRP A 40 -25.90 -3.74 5.96
CA TRP A 40 -25.01 -2.82 5.25
C TRP A 40 -23.79 -3.53 4.68
N SER A 41 -23.23 -4.51 5.41
CA SER A 41 -22.00 -5.21 5.02
C SER A 41 -22.21 -6.07 3.77
N SER A 42 -23.34 -6.78 3.71
CA SER A 42 -23.71 -7.55 2.52
C SER A 42 -24.07 -6.66 1.33
N PHE A 43 -24.70 -5.51 1.59
CA PHE A 43 -25.05 -4.56 0.53
C PHE A 43 -23.80 -3.94 -0.12
N MET A 44 -22.85 -3.49 0.71
CA MET A 44 -21.57 -2.90 0.26
C MET A 44 -20.59 -3.92 -0.32
N ALA A 45 -20.96 -5.20 -0.39
CA ALA A 45 -20.13 -6.24 -1.00
C ALA A 45 -20.27 -6.31 -2.54
N LEU A 46 -21.34 -5.73 -3.12
CA LEU A 46 -21.55 -5.67 -4.57
C LEU A 46 -21.12 -4.31 -5.14
N GLU A 47 -20.31 -4.32 -6.19
CA GLU A 47 -19.86 -3.09 -6.85
C GLU A 47 -21.02 -2.34 -7.51
N GLU A 48 -22.06 -3.03 -7.96
CA GLU A 48 -23.25 -2.40 -8.56
C GLU A 48 -24.05 -1.62 -7.52
N ASN A 49 -24.17 -2.14 -6.30
CA ASN A 49 -24.84 -1.44 -5.19
C ASN A 49 -24.08 -0.17 -4.80
N LYS A 50 -22.75 -0.27 -4.80
CA LYS A 50 -21.85 0.86 -4.58
C LYS A 50 -22.04 1.92 -5.67
N ALA A 51 -22.00 1.52 -6.93
CA ALA A 51 -22.15 2.42 -8.07
C ALA A 51 -23.49 3.17 -8.04
N ASP A 52 -24.60 2.46 -7.78
CA ASP A 52 -25.91 3.10 -7.69
C ASP A 52 -25.99 4.09 -6.52
N LEU A 53 -25.47 3.72 -5.34
CA LEU A 53 -25.45 4.60 -4.17
C LEU A 53 -24.62 5.85 -4.43
N ALA A 54 -23.43 5.69 -5.02
CA ALA A 54 -22.56 6.79 -5.42
C ALA A 54 -23.28 7.75 -6.38
N GLN A 55 -23.98 7.19 -7.38
CA GLN A 55 -24.72 7.97 -8.35
C GLN A 55 -25.86 8.76 -7.71
N LEU A 56 -26.64 8.10 -6.85
CA LEU A 56 -27.75 8.73 -6.14
C LEU A 56 -27.24 9.91 -5.30
N LEU A 57 -26.20 9.69 -4.51
CA LEU A 57 -25.60 10.71 -3.64
C LEU A 57 -25.06 11.90 -4.45
N SER A 58 -24.32 11.63 -5.54
CA SER A 58 -23.79 12.70 -6.40
C SER A 58 -24.90 13.51 -7.07
N LYS A 59 -26.00 12.88 -7.51
CA LYS A 59 -27.17 13.59 -8.05
C LYS A 59 -27.86 14.43 -6.97
N HIS A 60 -28.14 13.84 -5.81
CA HIS A 60 -28.80 14.53 -4.70
C HIS A 60 -28.02 15.74 -4.20
N LEU A 61 -26.69 15.61 -4.08
CA LEU A 61 -25.83 16.70 -3.65
C LEU A 61 -25.90 17.93 -4.56
N ILE A 62 -26.12 17.72 -5.86
CA ILE A 62 -26.24 18.80 -6.86
C ILE A 62 -27.68 19.32 -6.93
N GLU A 63 -28.67 18.44 -6.86
CA GLU A 63 -30.09 18.84 -6.97
C GLU A 63 -30.59 19.61 -5.75
N TYR A 64 -30.14 19.23 -4.55
CA TYR A 64 -30.55 19.83 -3.29
C TYR A 64 -29.53 20.83 -2.73
N SER A 65 -28.51 21.21 -3.50
CA SER A 65 -27.60 22.28 -3.10
C SER A 65 -28.34 23.62 -3.05
N PRO A 66 -28.05 24.49 -2.07
CA PRO A 66 -28.61 25.84 -2.06
C PRO A 66 -28.23 26.62 -3.33
N GLU A 67 -29.12 27.52 -3.76
CA GLU A 67 -28.98 28.28 -5.02
C GLU A 67 -27.78 29.24 -5.05
N TYR A 68 -27.23 29.59 -3.88
CA TYR A 68 -26.13 30.54 -3.77
C TYR A 68 -24.87 29.92 -3.16
N GLU A 69 -24.93 29.46 -1.91
CA GLU A 69 -23.79 28.82 -1.25
C GLU A 69 -24.23 27.74 -0.24
N PRO A 70 -23.42 26.68 -0.06
CA PRO A 70 -22.13 26.44 -0.72
C PRO A 70 -22.27 25.84 -2.12
N VAL A 71 -21.38 26.21 -3.04
CA VAL A 71 -21.23 25.51 -4.33
C VAL A 71 -20.72 24.08 -4.09
N VAL A 72 -21.37 23.13 -4.74
CA VAL A 72 -21.10 21.70 -4.63
C VAL A 72 -20.54 21.21 -5.96
N VAL A 73 -19.38 20.55 -5.90
CA VAL A 73 -18.76 19.90 -7.04
C VAL A 73 -18.58 18.43 -6.72
N VAL A 74 -19.00 17.55 -7.63
CA VAL A 74 -18.94 16.09 -7.47
C VAL A 74 -18.24 15.46 -8.66
N SER A 75 -17.36 14.49 -8.39
CA SER A 75 -16.55 13.80 -9.41
C SER A 75 -16.51 12.28 -9.12
N GLY A 76 -17.67 11.63 -9.13
CA GLY A 76 -17.77 10.20 -8.80
C GLY A 76 -19.22 9.71 -8.85
N GLY A 77 -19.40 8.40 -9.05
CA GLY A 77 -20.73 7.78 -9.18
C GLY A 77 -21.42 7.99 -10.53
N PHE A 78 -20.70 8.44 -11.56
CA PHE A 78 -21.23 8.58 -12.91
C PHE A 78 -20.83 7.40 -13.79
N ALA A 79 -21.52 7.22 -14.92
CA ALA A 79 -21.22 6.16 -15.87
C ALA A 79 -19.82 6.32 -16.49
N GLU A 80 -19.47 7.55 -16.88
CA GLU A 80 -18.13 7.89 -17.35
C GLU A 80 -17.27 8.37 -16.18
N VAL A 81 -16.12 7.72 -15.94
CA VAL A 81 -15.21 8.00 -14.81
C VAL A 81 -14.77 9.47 -14.77
N THR A 82 -14.57 10.08 -15.94
CA THR A 82 -14.11 11.46 -16.10
C THR A 82 -15.17 12.51 -15.79
N THR A 83 -16.44 12.13 -15.64
CA THR A 83 -17.53 13.09 -15.42
C THR A 83 -17.35 13.85 -14.10
N VAL A 84 -17.52 15.18 -14.18
CA VAL A 84 -17.64 16.09 -13.05
C VAL A 84 -18.90 16.93 -13.22
N LYS A 85 -19.56 17.26 -12.11
CA LYS A 85 -20.71 18.17 -12.11
C LYS A 85 -20.59 19.20 -11.00
N SER A 86 -21.15 20.37 -11.24
CA SER A 86 -21.25 21.48 -10.28
C SER A 86 -22.71 21.86 -10.09
N SER A 87 -23.06 22.33 -8.89
CA SER A 87 -24.35 22.96 -8.61
C SER A 87 -24.45 24.35 -9.24
N ASP A 88 -23.30 24.99 -9.44
CA ASP A 88 -23.16 26.24 -10.17
C ASP A 88 -22.80 25.92 -11.64
N PRO A 89 -23.69 26.18 -12.61
CA PRO A 89 -23.45 25.90 -14.03
C PRO A 89 -22.43 26.85 -14.67
N GLU A 90 -22.10 27.99 -14.05
CA GLU A 90 -21.10 28.94 -14.55
C GLU A 90 -19.70 28.64 -14.03
N LEU A 91 -19.57 27.80 -12.99
CA LEU A 91 -18.28 27.39 -12.46
C LEU A 91 -17.54 26.51 -13.47
N GLU A 92 -16.34 26.95 -13.86
CA GLU A 92 -15.44 26.12 -14.65
C GLU A 92 -14.83 25.00 -13.79
N ILE A 93 -15.09 23.76 -14.21
CA ILE A 93 -14.72 22.50 -13.57
C ILE A 93 -14.02 21.51 -14.51
N SER A 94 -13.70 21.90 -15.75
CA SER A 94 -13.07 21.00 -16.74
C SER A 94 -11.73 20.42 -16.27
N SER A 95 -10.97 21.19 -15.46
CA SER A 95 -9.71 20.75 -14.86
C SER A 95 -9.86 19.63 -13.83
N LEU A 96 -11.09 19.34 -13.37
CA LEU A 96 -11.40 18.25 -12.44
C LEU A 96 -11.80 16.94 -13.16
N SER A 97 -11.97 16.98 -14.49
CA SER A 97 -12.19 15.80 -15.31
C SER A 97 -10.95 14.92 -15.27
N ALA A 98 -11.05 13.73 -14.68
CA ALA A 98 -9.90 12.89 -14.38
C ALA A 98 -10.27 11.40 -14.37
N ASP A 99 -9.30 10.54 -14.69
CA ASP A 99 -9.48 9.08 -14.80
C ASP A 99 -8.89 8.30 -13.60
N HIS A 100 -8.64 8.99 -12.48
CA HIS A 100 -8.29 8.34 -11.23
C HIS A 100 -9.31 7.27 -10.82
N GLU A 101 -8.82 6.05 -10.61
CA GLU A 101 -9.61 4.95 -10.09
C GLU A 101 -10.03 5.19 -8.64
N GLU A 102 -9.14 5.74 -7.81
CA GLU A 102 -9.34 5.93 -6.37
C GLU A 102 -9.71 7.38 -6.00
N ALA A 103 -10.59 7.55 -5.04
CA ALA A 103 -11.17 8.84 -4.66
C ALA A 103 -10.23 9.69 -3.82
N ASP A 104 -9.31 9.07 -3.07
CA ASP A 104 -8.22 9.71 -2.34
C ASP A 104 -7.23 10.42 -3.28
N THR A 105 -6.87 9.83 -4.42
CA THR A 105 -6.04 10.49 -5.44
C THR A 105 -6.83 11.59 -6.15
N ARG A 106 -8.08 11.33 -6.53
CA ARG A 106 -8.95 12.33 -7.17
C ARG A 106 -9.21 13.55 -6.30
N LEU A 107 -9.26 13.37 -4.97
CA LEU A 107 -9.39 14.44 -3.97
C LEU A 107 -8.26 15.46 -4.05
N ILE A 108 -7.06 15.06 -4.46
CA ILE A 108 -5.91 15.97 -4.56
C ILE A 108 -6.12 17.01 -5.67
N LEU A 109 -6.70 16.61 -6.81
CA LEU A 109 -7.06 17.55 -7.87
C LEU A 109 -8.04 18.60 -7.37
N HIS A 110 -9.06 18.19 -6.62
CA HIS A 110 -10.00 19.10 -5.99
C HIS A 110 -9.32 20.10 -5.05
N CYS A 111 -8.39 19.64 -4.22
CA CYS A 111 -7.62 20.54 -3.37
C CYS A 111 -6.81 21.55 -4.20
N ILE A 112 -6.19 21.13 -5.29
CA ILE A 112 -5.37 22.00 -6.17
C ILE A 112 -6.24 23.02 -6.91
N GLN A 113 -7.43 22.64 -7.37
CA GLN A 113 -8.31 23.54 -8.11
C GLN A 113 -9.17 24.44 -7.20
N ALA A 114 -9.21 24.17 -5.89
CA ALA A 114 -9.99 24.97 -4.96
C ALA A 114 -9.38 26.38 -4.83
N PRO A 115 -10.13 27.46 -5.13
CA PRO A 115 -9.61 28.83 -5.09
C PRO A 115 -9.55 29.41 -3.66
N MET A 116 -9.49 28.55 -2.64
CA MET A 116 -9.70 28.92 -1.24
C MET A 116 -8.37 28.95 -0.49
N ASP A 117 -8.14 30.01 0.29
CA ASP A 117 -6.96 30.10 1.16
C ASP A 117 -6.95 29.10 2.31
N THR A 118 -8.15 28.60 2.69
CA THR A 118 -8.30 27.58 3.73
C THR A 118 -9.06 26.39 3.17
N ILE A 119 -8.43 25.22 3.21
CA ILE A 119 -8.99 23.96 2.72
C ILE A 119 -9.11 22.98 3.87
N VAL A 120 -10.31 22.42 4.04
CA VAL A 120 -10.57 21.35 5.02
C VAL A 120 -10.97 20.09 4.27
N VAL A 121 -10.12 19.08 4.36
CA VAL A 121 -10.34 17.78 3.73
C VAL A 121 -10.94 16.82 4.76
N SER A 122 -12.22 16.48 4.61
CA SER A 122 -12.95 15.63 5.55
C SER A 122 -12.87 14.16 5.14
N VAL A 123 -11.99 13.39 5.79
CA VAL A 123 -11.71 11.99 5.44
C VAL A 123 -11.19 11.22 6.66
N ASN A 124 -11.48 9.91 6.74
CA ASN A 124 -10.93 9.05 7.79
C ASN A 124 -9.79 8.15 7.31
N ASP A 125 -9.50 8.15 6.01
CA ASP A 125 -8.41 7.38 5.44
C ASP A 125 -7.07 8.06 5.73
N THR A 126 -6.12 7.29 6.24
CA THR A 126 -4.78 7.78 6.56
C THR A 126 -3.93 8.01 5.32
N ASP A 127 -4.22 7.34 4.21
CA ASP A 127 -3.44 7.46 2.97
C ASP A 127 -3.57 8.89 2.40
N VAL A 128 -4.74 9.51 2.60
CA VAL A 128 -4.98 10.90 2.25
C VAL A 128 -4.08 11.87 3.01
N LEU A 129 -3.73 11.61 4.27
CA LEU A 129 -2.80 12.48 5.00
C LEU A 129 -1.44 12.54 4.29
N LEU A 130 -0.95 11.39 3.81
CA LEU A 130 0.33 11.30 3.12
C LEU A 130 0.27 12.03 1.77
N LEU A 131 -0.83 11.84 1.03
CA LEU A 131 -1.06 12.56 -0.24
C LEU A 131 -1.11 14.08 -0.03
N LEU A 132 -1.81 14.56 1.00
CA LEU A 132 -1.87 15.99 1.32
C LEU A 132 -0.51 16.56 1.72
N LEU A 133 0.32 15.79 2.44
CA LEU A 133 1.68 16.21 2.80
C LEU A 133 2.58 16.32 1.57
N VAL A 134 2.52 15.33 0.66
CA VAL A 134 3.35 15.29 -0.56
C VAL A 134 2.93 16.35 -1.57
N HIS A 135 1.63 16.60 -1.70
CA HIS A 135 1.10 17.56 -2.67
C HIS A 135 0.82 18.95 -2.08
N HIS A 136 1.17 19.19 -0.81
CA HIS A 136 0.94 20.46 -0.11
C HIS A 136 1.38 21.67 -0.94
N ASP A 137 2.60 21.63 -1.49
CA ASP A 137 3.19 22.75 -2.22
C ASP A 137 2.50 23.00 -3.58
N ARG A 138 1.79 22.00 -4.13
CA ARG A 138 0.96 22.12 -5.34
C ARG A 138 -0.44 22.62 -5.05
N ILE A 139 -0.98 22.33 -3.88
CA ILE A 139 -2.33 22.76 -3.46
C ILE A 139 -2.37 24.29 -3.29
N GLY A 140 -1.28 24.90 -2.82
CA GLY A 140 -1.11 26.36 -2.87
C GLY A 140 -2.00 27.17 -1.92
N CYS A 141 -2.74 26.53 -1.00
CA CYS A 141 -3.54 27.22 0.01
C CYS A 141 -2.70 27.62 1.24
N THR A 142 -3.16 28.63 2.00
CA THR A 142 -2.48 29.07 3.23
C THR A 142 -2.67 28.09 4.39
N HIS A 143 -3.89 27.57 4.58
CA HIS A 143 -4.22 26.67 5.69
C HIS A 143 -4.87 25.38 5.18
N LEU A 144 -4.11 24.30 5.20
CA LEU A 144 -4.60 22.96 4.86
C LEU A 144 -4.85 22.14 6.13
N TYR A 145 -6.07 21.64 6.30
CA TYR A 145 -6.46 20.75 7.39
C TYR A 145 -7.02 19.43 6.86
N MET A 146 -6.66 18.34 7.52
CA MET A 146 -7.39 17.08 7.41
C MET A 146 -8.31 16.94 8.62
N LYS A 147 -9.62 16.80 8.38
CA LYS A 147 -10.61 16.51 9.40
C LYS A 147 -10.91 15.02 9.40
N ALA A 148 -10.64 14.34 10.51
CA ALA A 148 -10.98 12.93 10.70
C ALA A 148 -11.76 12.70 12.00
N GLY A 149 -12.17 11.46 12.25
CA GLY A 149 -12.88 11.05 13.46
C GLY A 149 -14.38 10.86 13.22
N THR A 150 -15.16 11.05 14.27
CA THR A 150 -16.64 10.94 14.19
C THR A 150 -17.26 12.32 14.25
N SER A 151 -18.53 12.44 13.85
CA SER A 151 -19.26 13.71 13.98
C SER A 151 -19.31 14.22 15.43
N LYS A 152 -19.17 13.33 16.43
CA LYS A 152 -19.21 13.68 17.86
C LYS A 152 -17.85 14.12 18.42
N ASP A 153 -16.76 13.69 17.80
CA ASP A 153 -15.39 14.02 18.19
C ASP A 153 -14.53 14.21 16.92
N PRO A 154 -14.72 15.34 16.20
CA PRO A 154 -13.93 15.65 15.02
C PRO A 154 -12.53 16.14 15.42
N LYS A 155 -11.50 15.57 14.78
CA LYS A 155 -10.11 15.97 14.95
C LYS A 155 -9.62 16.65 13.69
N TYR A 156 -8.98 17.80 13.86
CA TYR A 156 -8.38 18.56 12.76
C TYR A 156 -6.87 18.46 12.86
N PHE A 157 -6.25 17.93 11.82
CA PHE A 157 -4.81 17.80 11.68
C PHE A 157 -4.30 18.93 10.77
N PRO A 158 -3.47 19.87 11.28
CA PRO A 158 -2.93 20.96 10.48
C PRO A 158 -1.82 20.44 9.56
N VAL A 159 -2.17 20.04 8.33
CA VAL A 159 -1.22 19.47 7.36
C VAL A 159 -0.09 20.46 7.05
N HIS A 160 -0.43 21.75 6.94
CA HIS A 160 0.53 22.84 6.70
C HIS A 160 1.58 22.97 7.81
N ASP A 161 1.24 22.69 9.07
CA ASP A 161 2.21 22.71 10.17
C ASP A 161 3.01 21.42 10.24
N ILE A 162 2.38 20.26 9.98
CA ILE A 162 3.08 18.97 9.91
C ILE A 162 4.12 19.00 8.77
N ARG A 163 3.78 19.56 7.61
CA ARG A 163 4.68 19.69 6.45
C ARG A 163 5.95 20.48 6.78
N LYS A 164 5.85 21.53 7.60
CA LYS A 164 7.02 22.33 8.05
C LYS A 164 7.99 21.55 8.94
N LEU A 165 7.53 20.46 9.57
CA LEU A 165 8.37 19.59 10.41
C LEU A 165 9.13 18.53 9.59
N LEU A 166 8.79 18.38 8.30
CA LEU A 166 9.39 17.38 7.42
C LEU A 166 10.36 18.06 6.44
N SER A 167 11.54 17.45 6.25
CA SER A 167 12.45 17.86 5.17
C SER A 167 11.89 17.42 3.81
N ASP A 168 12.35 18.06 2.74
CA ASP A 168 11.94 17.66 1.39
C ASP A 168 12.31 16.22 1.08
N ASP A 169 13.48 15.73 1.50
CA ASP A 169 13.88 14.32 1.38
C ASP A 169 12.92 13.34 2.09
N GLN A 170 12.37 13.74 3.25
CA GLN A 170 11.40 12.93 3.99
C GLN A 170 10.06 12.87 3.26
N VAL A 171 9.58 14.00 2.74
CA VAL A 171 8.35 14.07 1.95
C VAL A 171 8.48 13.28 0.66
N ASP A 172 9.63 13.42 0.00
CA ASP A 172 9.94 12.78 -1.28
C ASP A 172 9.92 11.24 -1.23
N THR A 173 10.22 10.67 -0.07
CA THR A 173 10.27 9.22 0.15
C THR A 173 9.04 8.68 0.89
N LEU A 174 8.11 9.55 1.31
CA LEU A 174 6.99 9.19 2.18
C LEU A 174 6.04 8.16 1.53
N LEU A 175 5.62 8.43 0.29
CA LEU A 175 4.72 7.55 -0.47
C LEU A 175 5.39 6.22 -0.82
N ALA A 176 6.67 6.26 -1.22
CA ALA A 176 7.45 5.06 -1.49
C ALA A 176 7.60 4.18 -0.23
N PHE A 177 7.86 4.79 0.91
CA PHE A 177 7.95 4.11 2.19
C PHE A 177 6.61 3.47 2.57
N HIS A 178 5.51 4.21 2.48
CA HIS A 178 4.16 3.69 2.73
C HIS A 178 3.83 2.52 1.80
N ALA A 179 4.07 2.68 0.51
CA ALA A 179 3.83 1.65 -0.50
C ALA A 179 4.70 0.39 -0.29
N ILE A 180 5.89 0.47 0.27
CA ILE A 180 6.71 -0.72 0.57
C ILE A 180 6.34 -1.36 1.89
N THR A 181 6.06 -0.55 2.90
CA THR A 181 5.93 -1.00 4.29
C THR A 181 4.50 -1.33 4.70
N GLY A 182 3.52 -1.15 3.82
CA GLY A 182 2.14 -1.61 3.99
C GLY A 182 1.12 -0.49 3.85
N CYS A 183 0.59 -0.34 2.65
CA CYS A 183 -0.75 0.17 2.35
C CYS A 183 -1.69 -0.99 1.97
N ASP A 184 -2.97 -0.69 1.71
CA ASP A 184 -4.00 -1.68 1.37
C ASP A 184 -3.64 -2.63 0.22
N SER A 185 -2.69 -2.23 -0.65
CA SER A 185 -2.24 -2.97 -1.84
C SER A 185 -0.97 -3.82 -1.63
N VAL A 186 -0.29 -3.74 -0.46
CA VAL A 186 1.07 -4.28 -0.26
C VAL A 186 1.28 -4.91 1.14
N SER A 187 2.21 -5.86 1.27
CA SER A 187 2.51 -6.51 2.57
C SER A 187 3.25 -5.60 3.57
N GLN A 188 2.93 -5.67 4.87
CA GLN A 188 3.44 -4.74 5.90
C GLN A 188 4.85 -5.09 6.47
N PHE A 189 5.75 -4.10 6.64
CA PHE A 189 7.09 -4.25 7.28
C PHE A 189 7.39 -3.14 8.32
N LYS A 190 8.23 -3.39 9.35
CA LYS A 190 8.53 -2.44 10.44
C LYS A 190 9.90 -1.72 10.35
N GLN A 191 9.85 -0.38 10.42
CA GLN A 191 10.88 0.64 10.76
C GLN A 191 12.34 0.47 10.28
N HIS A 192 12.82 1.37 9.40
CA HIS A 192 14.15 2.01 9.42
C HIS A 192 14.22 3.14 8.35
N HIS A 193 14.90 4.26 8.65
CA HIS A 193 15.18 5.30 7.66
C HIS A 193 16.29 4.84 6.71
N THR A 194 15.94 4.46 5.48
CA THR A 194 16.92 4.37 4.40
C THR A 194 16.35 4.95 3.12
N ASN A 195 17.27 5.35 2.24
CA ASN A 195 16.93 6.01 1.00
C ASN A 195 16.19 5.06 0.03
N LEU A 196 14.89 5.27 -0.15
CA LEU A 196 14.05 4.63 -1.18
C LEU A 196 14.02 5.49 -2.47
N THR A 197 15.12 6.19 -2.74
CA THR A 197 15.27 7.08 -3.91
C THR A 197 14.87 6.37 -5.20
N GLY A 198 13.96 7.01 -5.94
CA GLY A 198 13.51 6.55 -7.24
C GLY A 198 12.31 5.60 -7.21
N LEU A 199 11.95 5.02 -6.06
CA LEU A 199 10.74 4.20 -6.00
C LEU A 199 9.48 5.08 -6.17
N GLY A 200 8.58 4.68 -7.06
CA GLY A 200 7.42 5.49 -7.45
C GLY A 200 7.74 6.66 -8.38
N LYS A 201 8.96 6.71 -8.93
CA LYS A 201 9.44 7.80 -9.78
C LYS A 201 10.08 7.28 -11.06
N GLY A 202 9.56 7.72 -12.20
CA GLY A 202 10.08 7.31 -13.50
C GLY A 202 10.10 5.78 -13.67
N PRO A 203 10.94 5.26 -14.57
CA PRO A 203 11.04 3.82 -14.80
C PRO A 203 11.64 3.05 -13.61
N LEU A 204 11.08 1.88 -13.30
CA LEU A 204 11.65 0.96 -12.32
C LEU A 204 12.92 0.30 -12.86
N THR A 205 14.09 0.70 -12.37
CA THR A 205 15.38 0.13 -12.76
C THR A 205 15.82 -0.99 -11.82
N GLU A 206 16.74 -1.84 -12.29
CA GLU A 206 17.34 -2.91 -11.48
C GLU A 206 18.07 -2.35 -10.24
N ASP A 207 18.66 -1.16 -10.32
CA ASP A 207 19.29 -0.49 -9.17
C ASP A 207 18.27 -0.08 -8.10
N ILE A 208 17.07 0.37 -8.50
CA ILE A 208 15.98 0.68 -7.58
C ILE A 208 15.49 -0.62 -6.92
N VAL A 209 15.34 -1.70 -7.68
CA VAL A 209 14.95 -3.02 -7.14
C VAL A 209 15.99 -3.52 -6.13
N ASN A 210 17.27 -3.50 -6.48
CA ASN A 210 18.36 -3.97 -5.62
C ASN A 210 18.50 -3.14 -4.35
N SER A 211 18.41 -1.81 -4.45
CA SER A 211 18.48 -0.92 -3.29
C SER A 211 17.27 -1.09 -2.35
N THR A 212 16.09 -1.30 -2.91
CA THR A 212 14.85 -1.58 -2.15
C THR A 212 14.88 -2.95 -1.50
N GLU A 213 15.39 -3.99 -2.17
CA GLU A 213 15.58 -5.32 -1.56
C GLU A 213 16.57 -5.26 -0.39
N LYS A 214 17.67 -4.52 -0.54
CA LYS A 214 18.63 -4.27 0.53
C LYS A 214 18.00 -3.52 1.71
N PHE A 215 17.10 -2.58 1.44
CA PHE A 215 16.29 -1.96 2.50
C PHE A 215 15.43 -2.99 3.24
N ILE A 216 14.72 -3.87 2.51
CA ILE A 216 13.92 -4.93 3.12
C ILE A 216 14.80 -5.85 3.99
N CYS A 217 16.02 -6.20 3.57
CA CYS A 217 16.94 -6.97 4.41
C CYS A 217 17.25 -6.28 5.75
N LYS A 218 17.44 -4.95 5.75
CA LYS A 218 17.64 -4.15 6.96
C LYS A 218 16.41 -4.19 7.87
N MET A 219 15.21 -4.13 7.30
CA MET A 219 13.93 -4.22 8.05
C MET A 219 13.78 -5.55 8.79
N TYR A 220 14.37 -6.63 8.27
CA TYR A 220 14.45 -7.93 8.94
C TYR A 220 15.59 -8.06 9.95
N GLY A 221 16.32 -6.98 10.22
CA GLY A 221 17.45 -6.96 11.15
C GLY A 221 18.70 -7.67 10.61
N VAL A 222 18.87 -7.69 9.29
CA VAL A 222 20.03 -8.29 8.60
C VAL A 222 20.69 -7.25 7.68
N PRO A 223 21.19 -6.11 8.20
CA PRO A 223 21.74 -5.02 7.39
C PRO A 223 23.00 -5.37 6.59
N GLU A 224 23.67 -6.47 6.93
CA GLU A 224 24.92 -6.94 6.33
C GLU A 224 24.75 -7.71 5.03
N VAL A 225 23.51 -8.04 4.64
CA VAL A 225 23.22 -8.71 3.36
C VAL A 225 22.46 -7.78 2.42
N ASP A 226 22.57 -8.07 1.14
CA ASP A 226 22.00 -7.30 0.03
C ASP A 226 20.74 -7.94 -0.57
N THR A 227 20.45 -9.20 -0.22
CA THR A 227 19.36 -9.99 -0.82
C THR A 227 18.58 -10.75 0.24
N CYS A 228 17.28 -10.83 0.04
CA CYS A 228 16.36 -11.52 0.93
C CYS A 228 16.65 -13.01 1.00
N ASN A 229 17.14 -13.63 -0.08
CA ASN A 229 17.61 -15.02 -0.03
C ASN A 229 18.77 -15.22 0.95
N LYS A 230 19.79 -14.34 0.96
CA LYS A 230 20.87 -14.40 1.96
C LYS A 230 20.34 -14.13 3.38
N ALA A 231 19.42 -13.18 3.53
CA ALA A 231 18.78 -12.88 4.81
C ALA A 231 18.00 -14.08 5.37
N ARG A 232 17.25 -14.79 4.51
CA ARG A 232 16.52 -16.02 4.84
C ARG A 232 17.44 -17.09 5.39
N VAL A 233 18.54 -17.40 4.70
CA VAL A 233 19.53 -18.40 5.15
C VAL A 233 20.07 -18.02 6.53
N LYS A 234 20.46 -16.76 6.70
CA LYS A 234 21.03 -16.29 7.96
C LYS A 234 20.06 -16.36 9.13
N LEU A 235 18.82 -15.95 8.93
CA LEU A 235 17.78 -15.98 9.96
C LEU A 235 17.35 -17.41 10.28
N PHE A 236 17.25 -18.27 9.26
CA PHE A 236 17.00 -19.70 9.42
C PHE A 236 18.08 -20.38 10.27
N CYS A 237 19.37 -20.11 9.98
CA CYS A 237 20.49 -20.67 10.75
C CYS A 237 20.50 -20.17 12.21
N LYS A 238 19.93 -18.99 12.48
CA LYS A 238 19.72 -18.44 13.83
C LYS A 238 18.44 -18.97 14.52
N GLY A 239 17.65 -19.83 13.87
CA GLY A 239 16.40 -20.37 14.41
C GLY A 239 15.28 -19.33 14.54
N ARG A 240 15.32 -18.23 13.78
CA ARG A 240 14.25 -17.23 13.82
C ARG A 240 13.05 -17.70 12.98
N PRO A 241 11.82 -17.68 13.53
CA PRO A 241 10.63 -18.12 12.80
C PRO A 241 10.18 -17.13 11.73
N GLN A 242 10.50 -15.84 11.90
CA GLN A 242 10.20 -14.79 10.93
C GLN A 242 11.40 -14.59 10.02
N VAL A 243 11.22 -14.93 8.74
CA VAL A 243 12.20 -14.73 7.67
C VAL A 243 11.60 -13.86 6.57
N PRO A 244 12.40 -13.07 5.84
CA PRO A 244 11.87 -12.31 4.71
C PRO A 244 11.32 -13.22 3.62
N PRO A 245 10.46 -12.71 2.71
CA PRO A 245 10.10 -13.43 1.50
C PRO A 245 11.34 -13.76 0.65
N THR A 246 11.21 -14.62 -0.36
CA THR A 246 12.31 -14.87 -1.30
C THR A 246 12.63 -13.61 -2.10
N SER A 247 13.85 -13.48 -2.63
CA SER A 247 14.20 -12.37 -3.52
C SER A 247 13.24 -12.26 -4.71
N ASP A 248 12.80 -13.40 -5.25
CA ASP A 248 11.78 -13.46 -6.31
C ASP A 248 10.42 -12.88 -5.87
N ALA A 249 9.91 -13.26 -4.69
CA ALA A 249 8.66 -12.71 -4.18
C ALA A 249 8.79 -11.21 -3.83
N VAL A 250 9.94 -10.80 -3.30
CA VAL A 250 10.24 -9.40 -2.98
C VAL A 250 10.29 -8.56 -4.25
N LYS A 251 10.84 -9.06 -5.35
CA LYS A 251 10.83 -8.35 -6.63
C LYS A 251 9.42 -7.95 -7.06
N PHE A 252 8.47 -8.90 -7.02
CA PHE A 252 7.07 -8.59 -7.36
C PHE A 252 6.40 -7.64 -6.37
N HIS A 253 6.74 -7.73 -5.09
CA HIS A 253 6.30 -6.74 -4.10
C HIS A 253 6.81 -5.34 -4.43
N ILE A 254 8.09 -5.19 -4.74
CA ILE A 254 8.70 -3.91 -5.14
C ILE A 254 8.03 -3.34 -6.40
N MET A 255 7.75 -4.19 -7.39
CA MET A 255 7.07 -3.76 -8.63
C MET A 255 5.69 -3.15 -8.35
N ARG A 256 4.87 -3.82 -7.52
CA ARG A 256 3.55 -3.30 -7.14
C ARG A 256 3.64 -2.05 -6.26
N SER A 257 4.58 -2.02 -5.31
CA SER A 257 4.81 -0.84 -4.48
C SER A 257 5.28 0.36 -5.31
N HIS A 258 6.14 0.13 -6.31
CA HIS A 258 6.56 1.16 -7.26
C HIS A 258 5.33 1.69 -8.02
N TYR A 259 4.50 0.81 -8.56
CA TYR A 259 3.28 1.19 -9.27
C TYR A 259 2.34 2.05 -8.42
N GLN A 260 2.03 1.61 -7.20
CA GLN A 260 1.17 2.37 -6.28
C GLN A 260 1.77 3.75 -5.96
N ALA A 261 3.07 3.82 -5.66
CA ALA A 261 3.74 5.08 -5.38
C ALA A 261 3.77 5.99 -6.62
N THR A 262 3.86 5.44 -7.83
CA THR A 262 3.76 6.20 -9.09
C THR A 262 2.39 6.82 -9.26
N ILE A 263 1.30 6.10 -8.97
CA ILE A 263 -0.06 6.66 -8.97
C ILE A 263 -0.16 7.83 -7.99
N TRP A 264 0.26 7.62 -6.75
CA TRP A 264 0.17 8.65 -5.71
C TRP A 264 1.04 9.89 -5.99
N ASN A 265 2.24 9.70 -6.55
CA ASN A 265 3.10 10.82 -6.97
C ASN A 265 2.48 11.63 -8.12
N GLN A 266 1.61 11.02 -8.92
CA GLN A 266 0.90 11.66 -10.02
C GLN A 266 -0.53 12.08 -9.69
N ALA A 267 -0.96 12.05 -8.41
CA ALA A 267 -2.30 12.46 -7.98
C ALA A 267 -2.67 13.93 -8.29
N HIS A 268 -1.70 14.74 -8.70
CA HIS A 268 -1.90 16.12 -9.14
C HIS A 268 -2.19 16.26 -10.64
N LEU A 269 -2.11 15.17 -11.40
CA LEU A 269 -2.37 15.12 -12.84
C LEU A 269 -3.74 14.49 -13.08
N PRO A 270 -4.65 15.12 -13.85
CA PRO A 270 -5.96 14.53 -14.15
C PRO A 270 -5.90 13.19 -14.88
N HIS A 271 -4.81 12.98 -15.63
CA HIS A 271 -4.54 11.77 -16.40
C HIS A 271 -3.10 11.31 -16.10
N PRO A 272 -2.89 10.51 -15.05
CA PRO A 272 -1.56 9.98 -14.72
C PRO A 272 -1.00 9.12 -15.85
N ASP A 273 0.28 9.28 -16.16
CA ASP A 273 1.00 8.42 -17.09
C ASP A 273 1.54 7.20 -16.34
N LEU A 274 0.85 6.07 -16.47
CA LEU A 274 1.12 4.85 -15.72
C LEU A 274 1.65 3.74 -16.63
N PRO A 275 2.68 2.99 -16.19
CA PRO A 275 3.12 1.81 -16.94
C PRO A 275 2.03 0.72 -16.96
N PRO A 276 2.08 -0.23 -17.90
CA PRO A 276 1.15 -1.36 -17.93
C PRO A 276 1.16 -2.15 -16.61
N VAL A 277 -0.03 -2.48 -16.11
CA VAL A 277 -0.19 -3.18 -14.81
C VAL A 277 0.45 -4.56 -14.78
N ASP A 278 0.45 -5.26 -15.92
CA ASP A 278 1.03 -6.58 -16.11
C ASP A 278 2.57 -6.58 -16.11
N GLU A 279 3.19 -5.45 -16.45
CA GLU A 279 4.62 -5.22 -16.26
C GLU A 279 4.99 -4.84 -14.82
N MET A 280 3.99 -4.64 -13.95
CA MET A 280 4.16 -4.14 -12.58
C MET A 280 3.75 -5.17 -11.50
N GLY A 281 3.85 -6.46 -11.84
CA GLY A 281 3.71 -7.54 -10.88
C GLY A 281 2.26 -7.95 -10.59
N TRP A 282 1.38 -7.67 -11.56
CA TRP A 282 0.03 -8.18 -11.66
C TRP A 282 -0.12 -9.11 -12.86
N MET A 283 -1.17 -9.93 -12.87
CA MET A 283 -1.49 -10.81 -13.99
C MET A 283 -3.00 -10.97 -14.10
N HIS A 284 -3.49 -11.23 -15.32
CA HIS A 284 -4.90 -11.57 -15.53
C HIS A 284 -5.15 -13.05 -15.27
N LYS A 285 -6.14 -13.36 -14.42
CA LYS A 285 -6.71 -14.70 -14.24
C LYS A 285 -8.22 -14.60 -14.31
N GLU A 286 -8.83 -15.36 -15.22
CA GLU A 286 -10.30 -15.39 -15.38
C GLU A 286 -10.91 -13.98 -15.58
N GLY A 287 -10.21 -13.10 -16.31
CA GLY A 287 -10.62 -11.72 -16.54
C GLY A 287 -10.37 -10.76 -15.38
N GLN A 288 -9.88 -11.24 -14.22
CA GLN A 288 -9.56 -10.42 -13.06
C GLN A 288 -8.07 -10.15 -12.95
N LEU A 289 -7.71 -8.94 -12.55
CA LEU A 289 -6.34 -8.59 -12.19
C LEU A 289 -6.01 -9.16 -10.81
N VAL A 290 -4.97 -9.99 -10.71
CA VAL A 290 -4.52 -10.59 -9.45
C VAL A 290 -3.02 -10.41 -9.27
N PRO A 291 -2.53 -10.26 -8.02
CA PRO A 291 -1.12 -9.99 -7.80
C PRO A 291 -0.30 -11.25 -8.10
N GLN A 292 0.76 -11.10 -8.90
CA GLN A 292 1.75 -12.16 -9.08
C GLN A 292 2.65 -12.18 -7.85
N LEU A 293 2.48 -13.20 -6.98
CA LEU A 293 3.21 -13.25 -5.71
C LEU A 293 4.66 -13.70 -5.85
N MET A 294 4.94 -14.58 -6.82
CA MET A 294 6.26 -15.15 -7.10
C MET A 294 6.22 -15.88 -8.45
N SER A 295 7.39 -16.07 -9.06
CA SER A 295 7.59 -16.88 -10.27
C SER A 295 8.27 -18.22 -9.96
N LEU A 296 8.93 -18.32 -8.81
CA LEU A 296 9.64 -19.51 -8.35
C LEU A 296 8.87 -20.23 -7.24
N PRO A 297 9.09 -21.54 -7.05
CA PRO A 297 8.51 -22.26 -5.92
C PRO A 297 9.00 -21.67 -4.58
N PRO A 298 8.16 -21.59 -3.54
CA PRO A 298 8.51 -21.02 -2.22
C PRO A 298 9.74 -21.66 -1.56
N MET A 299 10.00 -22.91 -1.91
CA MET A 299 11.11 -23.70 -1.42
C MET A 299 11.73 -24.48 -2.60
N PRO A 300 13.03 -24.30 -2.90
CA PRO A 300 13.73 -25.15 -3.85
C PRO A 300 13.58 -26.62 -3.47
N LYS A 301 13.43 -27.52 -4.46
CA LYS A 301 13.28 -28.97 -4.20
C LYS A 301 14.41 -29.51 -3.32
N ALA A 302 15.64 -29.02 -3.54
CA ALA A 302 16.82 -29.35 -2.74
C ALA A 302 16.68 -29.05 -1.23
N CYS A 303 15.82 -28.09 -0.82
CA CYS A 303 15.64 -27.76 0.59
C CYS A 303 14.98 -28.86 1.42
N ARG A 304 14.19 -29.76 0.79
CA ARG A 304 13.56 -30.90 1.49
C ARG A 304 14.58 -31.96 1.93
N GLU A 305 15.79 -31.90 1.38
CA GLU A 305 16.83 -32.90 1.57
C GLU A 305 17.86 -32.48 2.63
N PHE A 306 17.79 -31.24 3.14
CA PHE A 306 18.80 -30.75 4.08
C PHE A 306 18.67 -31.39 5.46
N THR A 307 19.71 -32.14 5.83
CA THR A 307 19.93 -32.64 7.19
C THR A 307 20.96 -31.75 7.87
N SER A 308 20.60 -31.12 9.00
CA SER A 308 21.57 -30.42 9.86
C SER A 308 22.08 -31.36 10.96
N CYS A 309 23.33 -31.20 11.38
CA CYS A 309 23.91 -31.96 12.49
C CYS A 309 24.00 -31.14 13.76
N GLY A 310 23.85 -31.82 14.91
CA GLY A 310 24.05 -31.26 16.24
C GLY A 310 25.49 -31.35 16.74
N CYS A 311 26.45 -31.72 15.89
CA CYS A 311 27.84 -31.99 16.30
C CYS A 311 28.51 -30.75 16.92
N THR A 312 29.16 -30.92 18.06
CA THR A 312 29.86 -29.84 18.80
C THR A 312 31.38 -29.89 18.67
N LYS A 313 31.95 -31.03 18.28
CA LYS A 313 33.41 -31.26 18.19
C LYS A 313 33.87 -31.61 16.76
N GLY A 314 33.22 -31.05 15.74
CA GLY A 314 33.48 -31.33 14.32
C GLY A 314 32.74 -32.58 13.76
N CYS A 315 32.69 -32.67 12.42
CA CYS A 315 31.93 -33.68 11.66
C CYS A 315 32.80 -34.87 11.18
N LEU A 316 33.67 -35.44 12.03
CA LEU A 316 34.66 -36.45 11.58
C LEU A 316 34.14 -37.91 11.57
N SER A 317 33.09 -38.24 12.30
CA SER A 317 32.56 -39.61 12.40
C SER A 317 31.23 -39.79 11.65
N GLN A 318 30.83 -41.05 11.44
CA GLN A 318 29.49 -41.42 10.95
C GLN A 318 28.36 -41.09 11.95
N CYS A 319 28.69 -40.56 13.13
CA CYS A 319 27.71 -40.01 14.07
C CYS A 319 27.14 -38.67 13.62
N CYS A 320 27.78 -38.00 12.66
CA CYS A 320 27.24 -36.79 12.04
C CYS A 320 26.10 -37.16 11.07
N SER A 321 24.91 -36.62 11.31
CA SER A 321 23.73 -36.84 10.46
C SER A 321 23.96 -36.38 9.02
N CYS A 322 24.66 -35.25 8.80
CA CYS A 322 25.04 -34.80 7.45
C CYS A 322 25.91 -35.84 6.73
N ARG A 323 26.96 -36.34 7.40
CA ARG A 323 27.91 -37.29 6.82
C ARG A 323 27.28 -38.66 6.57
N LYS A 324 26.38 -39.09 7.47
CA LYS A 324 25.57 -40.31 7.30
C LYS A 324 24.69 -40.22 6.05
N SER A 325 24.12 -39.04 5.80
CA SER A 325 23.36 -38.74 4.58
C SER A 325 24.24 -38.36 3.37
N ARG A 326 25.58 -38.54 3.47
CA ARG A 326 26.57 -38.21 2.42
C ARG A 326 26.55 -36.76 1.94
N MET A 327 26.20 -35.83 2.84
CA MET A 327 26.19 -34.40 2.60
C MET A 327 27.25 -33.67 3.42
N GLU A 328 27.69 -32.52 2.91
CA GLU A 328 28.57 -31.62 3.65
C GLU A 328 27.81 -30.88 4.78
N CYS A 329 28.51 -30.55 5.87
CA CYS A 329 27.95 -29.78 6.97
C CYS A 329 27.72 -28.32 6.50
N ILE A 330 26.46 -27.89 6.45
CA ILE A 330 25.97 -26.55 6.05
C ILE A 330 25.97 -25.56 7.22
N ASP A 331 25.75 -24.27 6.96
CA ASP A 331 25.73 -23.21 7.99
C ASP A 331 24.67 -23.40 9.08
N ALA A 332 23.61 -24.17 8.79
CA ALA A 332 22.61 -24.55 9.78
C ALA A 332 23.12 -25.62 10.78
N CYS A 333 24.25 -26.27 10.50
CA CYS A 333 24.83 -27.28 11.38
C CYS A 333 25.50 -26.65 12.60
N ASN A 334 25.33 -27.29 13.76
CA ASN A 334 25.90 -26.79 15.01
C ASN A 334 27.44 -26.72 14.97
N CYS A 335 28.09 -27.59 14.20
CA CYS A 335 29.54 -27.63 14.03
C CYS A 335 30.12 -26.46 13.21
N ARG A 336 29.26 -25.69 12.51
CA ARG A 336 29.63 -24.51 11.73
C ARG A 336 29.39 -23.21 12.50
N LYS A 337 28.71 -23.28 13.66
CA LYS A 337 28.53 -22.11 14.51
C LYS A 337 29.87 -21.72 15.14
N PRO A 338 30.20 -20.42 15.21
CA PRO A 338 31.39 -19.98 15.92
C PRO A 338 31.30 -20.43 17.39
N ASP A 339 32.39 -20.99 17.89
CA ASP A 339 32.52 -21.55 19.23
C ASP A 339 32.28 -20.42 20.27
N ASN A 340 31.12 -20.38 20.92
CA ASN A 340 30.85 -19.45 22.04
C ASN A 340 31.63 -19.81 23.32
N THR A 341 32.67 -20.63 23.22
CA THR A 341 33.46 -21.13 24.35
C THR A 341 34.54 -20.16 24.86
N TYR A 342 34.63 -18.94 24.32
CA TYR A 342 35.64 -17.93 24.71
C TYR A 342 35.14 -16.64 25.39
N GLN A 343 33.89 -16.58 25.90
CA GLN A 343 33.45 -15.43 26.72
C GLN A 343 33.00 -15.74 28.17
N ASN A 344 32.90 -17.02 28.56
CA ASN A 344 32.51 -17.41 29.93
C ASN A 344 33.67 -17.96 30.79
N LYS A 345 34.90 -17.44 30.62
CA LYS A 345 36.06 -17.80 31.46
C LYS A 345 36.85 -16.63 32.06
N ILE A 346 36.34 -15.39 32.01
CA ILE A 346 37.04 -14.22 32.59
C ILE A 346 36.26 -13.55 33.76
N GLN A 347 35.07 -14.03 34.14
CA GLN A 347 34.40 -13.57 35.38
C GLN A 347 34.32 -14.69 36.42
N GLY A 348 35.49 -15.20 36.81
CA GLY A 348 35.58 -16.23 37.83
C GLY A 348 37.00 -16.36 38.36
N LYS A 349 37.53 -15.27 38.92
CA LYS A 349 38.44 -15.23 40.07
C LYS A 349 38.32 -13.89 40.76
#